data_AF-A0A925UUV2-F1
#
_entry.id   AF-A0A925UUV2-F1
#
_cell.length_a   1.000
_cell.length_b   1.000
_cell.length_c   1.000
_cell.angle_alpha   90.00
_cell.angle_beta   90.00
_cell.angle_gamma   90.00
#
_symmetry.space_group_name_H-M   'P 1'
#
loop_
_entity.id
_entity.type
_entity.pdbx_description
1 polymer ?
#
loop_
_entity_poly.entity_id
_entity_poly.type
_entity_poly.pdbx_seq_one_letter_code
_entity_poly.pdbx_strand_id
1 'polypeptide(L)'
;MEALAKHISPITYANPKYPPTLIVHGDDDKVVPLQQAQAMDQGLAKAGVEHRLEVIPGGGHDDKTFGPGLMKALQWFKDKLLK
;
A
#
# COMPACT_ATOMS: atom_id res chain seq x y z
N MET A 1 14.95 14.87 14.25
CA MET A 1 14.07 14.69 13.08
C MET A 1 13.83 13.23 12.76
N GLU A 2 14.87 12.38 12.72
CA GLU A 2 14.72 10.95 12.42
C GLU A 2 13.79 10.18 13.38
N ALA A 3 13.88 10.43 14.69
CA ALA A 3 13.00 9.80 15.68
C ALA A 3 11.51 10.12 15.43
N LEU A 4 11.21 11.37 15.04
CA LEU A 4 9.84 11.77 14.69
C LEU A 4 9.38 11.08 13.40
N ALA A 5 10.23 11.07 12.36
CA ALA A 5 9.94 10.39 11.09
C ALA A 5 9.61 8.90 11.28
N LYS A 6 10.38 8.20 12.13
CA LYS A 6 10.11 6.81 12.51
C LYS A 6 8.77 6.67 13.23
N HIS A 7 8.46 7.57 14.16
CA HIS A 7 7.23 7.52 14.95
C HIS A 7 5.97 7.75 14.13
N ILE A 8 6.03 8.58 13.08
CA ILE A 8 4.88 8.87 12.21
C ILE A 8 4.79 7.96 10.98
N SER A 9 5.76 7.07 10.77
CA SER A 9 5.78 6.19 9.60
C SER A 9 5.06 4.87 9.91
N PRO A 10 4.05 4.47 9.13
CA PRO A 10 3.30 3.23 9.36
C PRO A 10 4.17 1.97 9.23
N ILE A 11 5.22 2.00 8.40
CA ILE A 11 6.13 0.86 8.20
C ILE A 11 6.81 0.43 9.50
N THR A 12 7.03 1.36 10.44
CA THR A 12 7.64 1.09 11.75
C THR A 12 6.79 0.16 12.61
N TYR A 13 5.48 0.09 12.33
CA TYR A 13 4.52 -0.67 13.11
C TYR A 13 4.15 -2.01 12.45
N ALA A 14 4.66 -2.31 11.26
CA ALA A 14 4.44 -3.60 10.59
C ALA A 14 4.95 -4.75 11.46
N ASN A 15 4.06 -5.67 11.81
CA ASN A 15 4.34 -6.83 12.66
C ASN A 15 3.34 -7.97 12.33
N PRO A 16 3.52 -9.21 12.83
CA PRO A 16 2.63 -10.32 12.46
C PRO A 16 1.14 -10.15 12.79
N LYS A 17 0.75 -9.17 13.62
CA LYS A 17 -0.65 -8.84 13.94
C LYS A 17 -1.23 -7.75 13.04
N TYR A 18 -0.44 -7.18 12.13
CA TYR A 18 -0.94 -6.19 11.17
C TYR A 18 -2.02 -6.83 10.28
N PRO A 19 -3.14 -6.13 9.99
CA PRO A 19 -4.21 -6.70 9.19
C PRO A 19 -3.74 -6.98 7.75
N PRO A 20 -4.42 -7.90 7.04
CA PRO A 20 -4.19 -8.07 5.61
C PRO A 20 -4.32 -6.73 4.87
N THR A 21 -3.26 -6.32 4.18
CA THR A 21 -3.15 -4.96 3.64
C THR A 21 -3.04 -4.95 2.12
N LEU A 22 -3.90 -4.17 1.47
CA LEU A 22 -3.76 -3.82 0.06
C LEU A 22 -3.10 -2.45 -0.05
N ILE A 23 -2.09 -2.33 -0.91
CA ILE A 23 -1.46 -1.07 -1.32
C ILE A 23 -1.79 -0.87 -2.80
N VAL A 24 -2.26 0.33 -3.17
CA VAL A 24 -2.48 0.72 -4.57
C VAL A 24 -1.68 1.98 -4.84
N HIS A 25 -0.88 1.99 -5.90
CA HIS A 25 -0.03 3.15 -6.24
C HIS A 25 0.14 3.27 -7.76
N GLY A 26 0.09 4.49 -8.30
CA GLY A 26 0.35 4.73 -9.73
C GLY A 26 1.84 4.92 -10.03
N ASP A 27 2.38 4.31 -11.09
CA ASP A 27 3.81 4.43 -11.41
C ASP A 27 4.24 5.79 -12.01
N ASP A 28 3.28 6.64 -12.37
CA ASP A 28 3.49 8.00 -12.85
C ASP A 28 3.13 9.08 -11.79
N ASP A 29 2.92 8.69 -10.53
CA ASP A 29 2.64 9.63 -9.43
C ASP A 29 3.83 10.59 -9.21
N LYS A 30 3.59 11.89 -9.47
CA LYS A 30 4.56 12.98 -9.30
C LYS A 30 4.51 13.66 -7.93
N VAL A 31 3.55 13.29 -7.09
CA VAL A 31 3.35 13.83 -5.75
C VAL A 31 4.01 12.92 -4.71
N VAL A 32 3.73 11.61 -4.80
CA VAL A 32 4.28 10.60 -3.89
C VAL A 32 5.05 9.56 -4.71
N PRO A 33 6.38 9.45 -4.53
CA PRO A 33 7.19 8.48 -5.27
C PRO A 33 6.77 7.03 -5.00
N LEU A 34 6.68 6.21 -6.05
CA LEU A 34 6.32 4.77 -5.98
C LEU A 34 7.17 3.99 -4.98
N GLN A 35 8.41 4.42 -4.73
CA GLN A 35 9.31 3.81 -3.77
C GLN A 35 8.74 3.76 -2.35
N GLN A 36 7.82 4.67 -1.98
CA GLN A 36 7.13 4.63 -0.68
C GLN A 36 6.22 3.39 -0.56
N ALA A 37 5.46 3.08 -1.61
CA ALA A 37 4.62 1.89 -1.66
C ALA A 37 5.47 0.60 -1.66
N GLN A 38 6.57 0.59 -2.43
CA GLN A 38 7.52 -0.54 -2.46
C GLN A 38 8.20 -0.76 -1.11
N ALA A 39 8.54 0.31 -0.38
CA ALA A 39 9.11 0.19 0.95
C ALA A 39 8.12 -0.44 1.93
N MET A 40 6.84 -0.02 1.90
CA MET A 40 5.81 -0.61 2.75
C MET A 40 5.54 -2.08 2.40
N ASP A 41 5.46 -2.42 1.11
CA ASP A 41 5.33 -3.80 0.61
C ASP A 41 6.45 -4.70 1.17
N GLN A 42 7.71 -4.27 1.05
CA GLN A 42 8.85 -4.98 1.63
C GLN A 42 8.80 -5.05 3.16
N GLY A 43 8.33 -4.00 3.83
CA GLY A 43 8.15 -3.97 5.28
C GLY A 43 7.13 -5.01 5.76
N LEU A 44 5.98 -5.08 5.09
CA LEU A 44 4.93 -6.06 5.36
C LEU A 44 5.41 -7.50 5.06
N ALA A 45 6.15 -7.70 3.96
CA ALA A 45 6.75 -8.99 3.63
C ALA A 45 7.73 -9.47 4.73
N LYS A 46 8.63 -8.60 5.20
CA LYS A 46 9.56 -8.91 6.30
C LYS A 46 8.84 -9.24 7.60
N ALA A 47 7.69 -8.61 7.84
CA ALA A 47 6.86 -8.86 9.02
C ALA A 47 5.96 -10.12 8.90
N GLY A 48 5.96 -10.80 7.75
CA GLY A 48 5.09 -11.96 7.50
C GLY A 48 3.60 -11.61 7.40
N VAL A 49 3.28 -10.35 7.09
CA VAL A 49 1.88 -9.89 6.95
C VAL A 49 1.36 -10.31 5.58
N GLU A 50 0.10 -10.74 5.50
CA GLU A 50 -0.56 -10.93 4.21
C GLU A 50 -0.79 -9.57 3.52
N HIS A 51 -0.24 -9.38 2.33
CA HIS A 51 -0.33 -8.10 1.65
C HIS A 51 -0.30 -8.25 0.14
N ARG A 52 -0.62 -7.14 -0.56
CA ARG A 52 -0.46 -7.02 -2.00
C ARG A 52 -0.19 -5.56 -2.37
N LEU A 53 0.79 -5.35 -3.25
CA LEU A 53 0.99 -4.09 -3.97
C LEU A 53 0.41 -4.19 -5.39
N GLU A 54 -0.56 -3.33 -5.70
CA GLU A 54 -1.12 -3.15 -7.05
C GLU A 54 -0.57 -1.84 -7.64
N VAL A 55 0.32 -1.96 -8.62
CA VAL A 55 0.86 -0.82 -9.35
C VAL A 55 -0.02 -0.54 -10.57
N ILE A 56 -0.49 0.70 -10.71
CA ILE A 56 -1.34 1.13 -11.83
C ILE A 56 -0.45 1.77 -12.92
N PRO A 57 -0.28 1.12 -14.09
CA PRO A 57 0.57 1.66 -15.16
C PRO A 57 0.02 2.97 -15.73
N GLY A 58 0.88 3.99 -15.81
CA GLY A 58 0.53 5.35 -16.22
C GLY A 58 -0.37 6.10 -15.24
N GLY A 59 -0.59 5.56 -14.04
CA GLY A 59 -1.43 6.17 -13.00
C GLY A 59 -0.68 7.28 -12.25
N GLY A 60 -1.33 8.44 -12.06
CA GLY A 60 -0.80 9.55 -11.26
C GLY A 60 -1.43 9.64 -9.87
N HIS A 61 -1.35 10.80 -9.24
CA HIS A 61 -2.09 11.11 -8.01
C HIS A 61 -3.52 11.61 -8.33
N ASP A 62 -4.25 10.84 -9.14
CA ASP A 62 -5.50 11.25 -9.77
C ASP A 62 -6.46 10.07 -10.03
N ASP A 63 -7.54 10.34 -10.77
CA ASP A 63 -8.58 9.35 -11.10
C ASP A 63 -8.08 8.16 -11.92
N LYS A 64 -6.95 8.30 -12.64
CA LYS A 64 -6.35 7.17 -13.38
C LYS A 64 -5.85 6.09 -12.44
N THR A 65 -5.43 6.46 -11.23
CA THR A 65 -5.09 5.52 -10.17
C THR A 65 -6.31 5.16 -9.33
N PHE A 66 -7.13 6.15 -8.95
CA PHE A 66 -8.25 5.93 -8.03
C PHE A 66 -9.31 4.97 -8.60
N GLY A 67 -9.74 5.15 -9.85
CA GLY A 67 -10.79 4.31 -10.45
C GLY A 67 -10.42 2.81 -10.46
N PRO A 68 -9.31 2.42 -11.11
CA PRO A 68 -8.81 1.05 -11.06
C PRO A 68 -8.51 0.57 -9.63
N GLY A 69 -7.94 1.45 -8.79
CA GLY A 69 -7.63 1.17 -7.40
C GLY A 69 -8.84 0.80 -6.55
N LEU A 70 -9.96 1.49 -6.74
CA LEU A 70 -11.22 1.19 -6.08
C LEU A 70 -11.69 -0.23 -6.42
N MET A 71 -11.61 -0.62 -7.69
CA MET A 71 -11.99 -1.98 -8.11
C MET A 71 -11.11 -3.05 -7.46
N LYS A 72 -9.80 -2.81 -7.35
CA LYS A 72 -8.87 -3.69 -6.64
C LYS A 72 -9.19 -3.77 -5.14
N ALA A 73 -9.50 -2.65 -4.51
CA ALA A 73 -9.88 -2.59 -3.10
C ALA A 73 -11.18 -3.35 -2.82
N LEU A 74 -12.21 -3.17 -3.65
CA LEU A 74 -13.46 -3.92 -3.53
C LEU A 74 -13.24 -5.43 -3.67
N GLN A 75 -12.38 -5.86 -4.59
CA GLN A 75 -12.03 -7.28 -4.71
C GLN A 75 -11.29 -7.78 -3.47
N TRP A 76 -10.29 -7.04 -2.98
CA TRP A 76 -9.56 -7.41 -1.76
C TRP A 76 -10.48 -7.54 -0.55
N PHE A 77 -11.41 -6.60 -0.37
CA PHE A 77 -12.37 -6.68 0.72
C PHE A 77 -13.28 -7.90 0.60
N LYS A 78 -13.74 -8.25 -0.61
CA LYS A 78 -14.49 -9.49 -0.83
C LYS A 78 -13.67 -10.71 -0.42
N ASP A 79 -12.42 -10.80 -0.88
CA ASP A 79 -11.53 -11.93 -0.62
C ASP A 79 -11.15 -12.08 0.86
N LYS A 80 -11.05 -10.96 1.60
CA LYS A 80 -10.52 -10.95 2.98
C LYS A 80 -11.58 -10.82 4.07
N LEU A 81 -12.68 -10.11 3.83
CA LEU A 81 -13.68 -9.81 4.85
C LEU A 81 -15.04 -10.49 4.64
N LEU A 82 -15.40 -10.83 3.39
CA LEU A 82 -16.74 -11.35 3.06
C LEU A 82 -16.73 -12.86 2.75
N LYS A 83 -16.03 -13.64 3.57
CA LYS A 83 -16.06 -15.11 3.46
C LYS A 83 -17.47 -15.67 3.68
#